data_AF-A0A959UAF4-F1
#
_entry.id   AF-A0A959UAF4-F1
#
_cell.length_a   1.000
_cell.length_b   1.000
_cell.length_c   1.000
_cell.angle_alpha   90.00
_cell.angle_beta   90.00
_cell.angle_gamma   90.00
#
_symmetry.space_group_name_H-M   'P 1'
#
loop_
_entity.id
_entity.type
_entity.pdbx_description
1 polymer ?
#
loop_
_entity_poly.entity_id
_entity_poly.type
_entity_poly.pdbx_seq_one_letter_code
_entity_poly.pdbx_strand_id
1 'polypeptide(L)'
;MSHKAFQADFIYLGNQEKISNGIIELNANGEITHLGENTSSSDIKTKKLNGFLCPGFINTHCHLELSHLQHKVSEGTKLHGFVQDLQKVRKADEATISQAIASAELSM
;
A
#
# COMPACT_ATOMS: atom_id res chain seq x y z
N MET A 1 14.28 -14.37 17.42
CA MET A 1 13.55 -13.91 16.22
C MET A 1 12.10 -13.75 16.65
N SER A 2 11.59 -12.51 16.74
CA SER A 2 10.36 -12.26 17.51
C SER A 2 9.11 -12.52 16.68
N HIS A 3 8.26 -13.43 17.14
CA HIS A 3 6.85 -13.45 16.79
C HIS A 3 6.24 -12.08 17.07
N LYS A 4 5.39 -11.59 16.16
CA LYS A 4 4.70 -10.30 16.30
C LYS A 4 3.20 -10.54 16.32
N ALA A 5 2.52 -9.83 17.20
CA ALA A 5 1.06 -9.81 17.21
C ALA A 5 0.56 -8.37 17.10
N PHE A 6 -0.51 -8.17 16.34
CA PHE A 6 -1.19 -6.89 16.16
C PHE A 6 -2.66 -7.06 16.50
N GLN A 7 -3.19 -6.15 17.31
CA GLN A 7 -4.61 -6.10 17.66
C GLN A 7 -5.20 -4.79 17.16
N ALA A 8 -6.42 -4.83 16.63
CA ALA A 8 -7.16 -3.65 16.18
C ALA A 8 -8.63 -3.70 16.64
N ASP A 9 -9.31 -2.55 16.67
CA ASP A 9 -10.74 -2.50 16.99
C ASP A 9 -11.55 -3.30 15.96
N PHE A 10 -11.11 -3.27 14.70
CA PHE A 10 -11.66 -4.08 13.62
C PHE A 10 -10.57 -4.56 12.66
N ILE A 11 -10.65 -5.81 12.22
CA ILE A 11 -9.85 -6.34 11.12
C ILE A 11 -10.78 -6.68 9.97
N TYR A 12 -10.63 -6.02 8.82
CA TYR A 12 -11.33 -6.35 7.58
C TYR A 12 -10.60 -7.47 6.84
N LEU A 13 -11.35 -8.41 6.27
CA LEU A 13 -10.79 -9.59 5.59
C LEU A 13 -10.67 -9.41 4.07
N GLY A 14 -11.15 -8.30 3.52
CA GLY A 14 -11.17 -8.03 2.08
C GLY A 14 -12.36 -8.65 1.33
N ASN A 15 -13.23 -9.40 2.01
CA ASN A 15 -14.46 -10.02 1.49
C ASN A 15 -15.74 -9.41 2.12
N GLN A 16 -15.69 -8.16 2.58
CA GLN A 16 -16.74 -7.45 3.34
C GLN A 16 -16.94 -7.91 4.78
N GLU A 17 -16.32 -9.01 5.20
CA GLU A 17 -16.34 -9.44 6.59
C GLU A 17 -15.33 -8.65 7.44
N LYS A 18 -15.63 -8.54 8.73
CA LYS A 18 -14.75 -7.95 9.73
C LYS A 18 -14.77 -8.73 11.03
N ILE A 19 -13.64 -8.73 11.72
CA ILE A 19 -13.48 -9.27 13.07
C ILE A 19 -13.41 -8.09 14.03
N SER A 20 -14.32 -8.03 15.01
CA SER A 20 -14.30 -7.01 16.06
C SER A 20 -13.27 -7.41 17.13
N ASN A 21 -12.50 -6.45 17.64
CA ASN A 21 -11.42 -6.71 18.58
C ASN A 21 -10.45 -7.82 18.09
N GLY A 22 -10.12 -7.77 16.79
CA GLY A 22 -9.37 -8.81 16.11
C GLY A 22 -7.88 -8.77 16.44
N ILE A 23 -7.23 -9.93 16.34
CA ILE A 23 -5.78 -10.13 16.48
C ILE A 23 -5.23 -10.85 15.24
N ILE A 24 -4.06 -10.42 14.78
CA ILE A 24 -3.21 -11.10 13.79
C ILE A 24 -1.89 -11.45 14.44
N GLU A 25 -1.45 -12.69 14.25
CA GLU A 25 -0.11 -13.14 14.63
C GLU A 25 0.71 -13.47 13.40
N LEU A 26 1.99 -13.06 13.44
CA LEU A 26 2.94 -13.27 12.36
C LEU A 26 4.10 -14.15 12.84
N ASN A 27 4.57 -15.03 11.96
CA ASN A 27 5.84 -15.72 12.15
C ASN A 27 7.05 -14.79 11.84
N ALA A 28 8.25 -15.34 11.94
CA ALA A 28 9.49 -14.58 11.67
C ALA A 28 9.64 -14.12 10.21
N ASN A 29 8.94 -14.75 9.27
CA ASN A 29 8.94 -14.39 7.84
C ASN A 29 7.88 -13.32 7.51
N GLY A 30 7.04 -12.94 8.47
CA GLY A 30 5.94 -11.98 8.25
C GLY A 30 4.67 -12.63 7.69
N GLU A 31 4.56 -13.96 7.68
CA GLU A 31 3.36 -14.67 7.26
C GLU A 31 2.34 -14.71 8.40
N ILE A 32 1.06 -14.56 8.06
CA ILE A 32 -0.05 -14.66 9.03
C ILE A 32 -0.20 -16.11 9.46
N THR A 33 0.02 -16.39 10.75
CA THR A 33 -0.17 -17.71 11.36
C THR A 33 -1.49 -17.84 12.12
N HIS A 34 -2.05 -16.71 12.55
CA HIS A 34 -3.33 -16.67 13.24
C HIS A 34 -4.08 -15.37 12.92
N LEU A 35 -5.41 -15.49 12.78
CA LEU A 35 -6.35 -14.40 12.58
C LEU A 35 -7.66 -14.76 13.28
N GLY A 36 -8.11 -13.92 14.19
CA GLY A 36 -9.31 -14.22 14.98
C GLY A 36 -9.66 -13.11 15.96
N GLU A 37 -10.68 -13.33 16.78
CA GLU A 37 -10.98 -12.46 17.92
C GLU A 37 -9.92 -12.64 19.01
N ASN A 38 -9.54 -11.57 19.68
CA ASN A 38 -8.65 -11.66 20.84
C ASN A 38 -9.40 -12.31 22.02
N THR A 39 -9.31 -13.64 22.12
CA THR A 39 -10.01 -14.46 23.12
C THR A 39 -9.11 -14.94 24.26
N SER A 40 -7.80 -14.67 24.23
CA SER A 40 -6.88 -15.18 25.26
C SER A 40 -5.64 -14.31 25.47
N SER A 41 -5.15 -14.35 26.71
CA SER A 41 -3.89 -13.77 27.17
C SER A 41 -2.70 -14.52 26.57
N SER A 42 -2.40 -14.29 25.29
CA SER A 42 -1.15 -14.79 24.72
C SER A 42 0.03 -14.05 25.33
N ASP A 43 1.08 -14.78 25.74
CA ASP A 43 2.35 -14.22 26.23
C ASP A 43 3.14 -13.47 25.14
N ILE A 44 2.58 -13.40 23.93
CA ILE A 44 3.15 -12.71 22.78
C ILE A 44 2.93 -11.21 22.96
N LYS A 45 4.02 -10.45 22.85
CA LYS A 45 3.98 -8.99 22.90
C LYS A 45 3.09 -8.45 21.75
N THR A 46 1.87 -8.09 22.10
CA THR A 46 0.84 -7.61 21.16
C THR A 46 0.87 -6.09 21.04
N LYS A 47 0.98 -5.57 19.82
CA LYS A 47 0.85 -4.15 19.52
C LYS A 47 -0.62 -3.82 19.26
N LYS A 48 -1.23 -3.02 20.14
CA LYS A 48 -2.57 -2.49 19.93
C LYS A 48 -2.55 -1.31 18.95
N LEU A 49 -3.43 -1.33 17.97
CA LEU A 49 -3.66 -0.31 16.96
C LEU A 49 -5.10 0.21 17.17
N ASN A 50 -5.27 1.52 17.23
CA ASN A 50 -6.61 2.10 17.28
C ASN A 50 -7.18 2.15 15.87
N GLY A 51 -8.45 1.76 15.70
CA GLY A 51 -9.16 1.75 14.43
C GLY A 51 -9.10 0.42 13.69
N PHE A 52 -8.90 0.50 12.37
CA PHE A 52 -9.11 -0.62 11.45
C PHE A 52 -7.78 -1.14 10.90
N LEU A 53 -7.69 -2.46 10.76
CA LEU A 53 -6.64 -3.13 9.99
C LEU A 53 -7.28 -3.81 8.78
N CYS A 54 -6.63 -3.78 7.62
CA CYS A 54 -7.12 -4.40 6.40
C CYS A 54 -5.95 -4.97 5.57
N PRO A 55 -6.21 -5.80 4.55
CA PRO A 55 -5.19 -6.19 3.60
C PRO A 55 -4.61 -4.97 2.90
N GLY A 56 -3.33 -5.04 2.54
CA GLY A 56 -2.73 -4.03 1.67
C GLY A 56 -3.48 -3.96 0.34
N PHE A 57 -3.62 -2.74 -0.19
CA PHE A 57 -4.27 -2.55 -1.48
C PHE A 57 -3.35 -2.96 -2.62
N ILE A 58 -3.92 -3.53 -3.67
CA ILE A 58 -3.19 -3.88 -4.89
C ILE A 58 -3.44 -2.78 -5.92
N ASN A 59 -2.40 -2.07 -6.31
CA ASN A 59 -2.43 -1.17 -7.46
C ASN A 59 -2.14 -1.97 -8.74
N THR A 60 -3.20 -2.46 -9.40
CA THR A 60 -3.07 -3.34 -10.58
C THR A 60 -2.69 -2.62 -11.86
N HIS A 61 -2.75 -1.29 -11.88
CA HIS A 61 -2.49 -0.51 -13.08
C HIS A 61 -1.79 0.80 -12.74
N CYS A 62 -0.51 0.88 -13.11
CA CYS A 62 0.26 2.11 -13.03
C CYS A 62 1.25 2.16 -14.21
N HIS A 63 1.70 3.38 -14.50
CA HIS A 63 2.74 3.67 -15.47
C HIS A 63 3.93 4.32 -14.76
N LEU A 64 4.75 3.52 -14.07
CA LEU A 64 5.92 4.02 -13.34
C LEU A 64 6.92 4.72 -14.28
N GLU A 65 6.98 4.33 -15.55
CA GLU A 65 7.78 4.96 -16.59
C GLU A 65 7.36 6.41 -16.88
N LEU A 66 6.16 6.83 -16.45
CA LEU A 66 5.66 8.20 -16.57
C LEU A 66 5.77 8.98 -15.25
N SER A 67 6.29 8.38 -14.18
CA SER A 67 6.37 9.00 -12.85
C SER A 67 7.19 10.30 -12.84
N HIS A 68 8.19 10.44 -13.71
CA HIS A 68 8.97 11.68 -13.86
C HIS A 68 8.15 12.85 -14.42
N LEU A 69 6.93 12.59 -14.89
CA LEU A 69 5.98 13.58 -15.43
C LEU A 69 4.94 14.04 -14.41
N GLN A 70 5.03 13.57 -13.16
CA GLN A 70 4.18 14.03 -12.08
C GLN A 70 4.18 15.56 -12.01
N HIS A 71 3.00 16.17 -12.05
CA HIS A 71 2.77 17.63 -12.10
C HIS A 71 3.33 18.38 -13.32
N LYS A 72 3.75 17.68 -14.39
CA LYS A 72 4.27 18.31 -15.64
C LYS A 72 3.27 18.31 -16.80
N VAL A 73 2.12 17.65 -16.63
CA VAL A 73 1.04 17.59 -17.63
C VAL A 73 -0.17 18.31 -17.07
N SER A 74 -0.78 19.16 -17.89
CA SER A 74 -1.97 19.93 -17.51
C SER A 74 -3.15 19.00 -17.26
N GLU A 75 -3.85 19.19 -16.15
CA GLU A 75 -5.08 18.45 -15.84
C GLU A 75 -6.30 19.06 -16.55
N GLY A 76 -7.38 18.29 -16.67
CA GLY A 76 -8.64 18.78 -17.24
C GLY A 76 -8.64 19.04 -18.75
N THR A 77 -7.59 18.67 -19.47
CA THR A 77 -7.46 18.92 -20.93
C THR A 77 -8.10 17.84 -21.81
N LYS A 78 -8.77 16.85 -21.21
CA LYS A 78 -9.22 15.60 -21.86
C LYS A 78 -8.06 14.79 -22.45
N LEU A 79 -8.37 13.63 -23.03
CA LEU A 79 -7.37 12.71 -23.56
C LEU A 79 -6.50 13.33 -24.67
N HIS A 80 -7.09 14.09 -25.60
CA HIS A 80 -6.33 14.70 -26.69
C HIS A 80 -5.29 15.71 -26.17
N GLY A 81 -5.66 16.54 -25.18
CA GLY A 81 -4.74 17.50 -24.58
C GLY A 81 -3.66 16.81 -23.75
N PHE A 82 -4.02 15.75 -23.03
CA PHE A 82 -3.07 14.93 -22.29
C PHE A 82 -2.00 14.37 -23.23
N VAL A 83 -2.40 13.75 -24.35
CA VAL A 83 -1.45 13.19 -25.33
C VAL A 83 -0.58 14.29 -25.92
N GLN A 84 -1.14 15.44 -26.26
CA GLN A 84 -0.38 16.57 -26.80
C GLN A 84 0.68 17.09 -25.83
N ASP A 85 0.32 17.27 -24.55
CA ASP A 85 1.24 17.77 -23.53
C ASP A 85 2.28 16.72 -23.16
N LEU A 86 1.88 15.46 -23.01
CA LEU A 86 2.77 14.33 -22.76
C LEU A 86 3.89 14.25 -23.81
N GLN A 87 3.57 14.38 -25.09
CA GLN A 87 4.57 14.33 -26.17
C GLN A 87 5.64 15.43 -26.04
N LYS A 88 5.28 16.60 -25.48
CA LYS A 88 6.21 17.72 -25.29
C LYS A 88 7.20 17.45 -24.14
N VAL A 89 6.75 16.77 -23.08
CA VAL A 89 7.51 16.63 -21.82
C VAL A 89 8.06 15.23 -21.56
N ARG A 90 7.69 14.21 -22.35
CA ARG A 90 8.02 12.80 -22.06
C ARG A 90 9.52 12.47 -22.02
N LYS A 91 10.36 13.28 -22.64
CA LYS A 91 11.82 13.03 -22.70
C LYS A 91 12.49 13.52 -21.42
N ALA A 92 13.21 12.61 -20.77
CA ALA A 92 14.15 12.89 -19.70
C ALA A 92 15.34 11.95 -19.84
N ASP A 93 16.44 12.24 -19.15
CA ASP A 93 17.55 11.30 -19.04
C ASP A 93 17.15 10.08 -18.20
N GLU A 94 17.88 8.99 -18.40
CA GLU A 94 17.60 7.70 -17.75
C GLU A 94 17.70 7.77 -16.23
N ALA A 95 18.63 8.56 -15.68
CA ALA A 95 18.80 8.70 -14.24
C ALA A 95 17.59 9.39 -13.60
N THR A 96 17.07 10.45 -14.22
CA THR A 96 15.83 11.12 -13.79
C THR A 96 14.65 10.15 -13.78
N ILE A 97 14.49 9.34 -14.84
CA ILE A 97 13.39 8.38 -14.94
C ILE A 97 13.53 7.30 -13.85
N SER A 98 14.72 6.73 -13.68
CA SER A 98 14.99 5.70 -12.68
C SER A 98 14.74 6.20 -11.25
N GLN A 99 15.17 7.42 -10.94
CA GLN A 99 14.93 8.03 -9.63
C GLN A 99 13.44 8.27 -9.38
N ALA A 100 12.70 8.72 -10.39
CA ALA A 100 11.26 8.92 -10.29
C ALA A 100 10.51 7.60 -10.07
N ILE A 101 10.90 6.52 -10.77
CA ILE A 101 10.35 5.17 -10.58
C ILE A 101 10.54 4.72 -9.13
N ALA A 102 11.77 4.81 -8.60
CA ALA A 102 12.06 4.40 -7.23
C ALA A 102 11.27 5.21 -6.19
N SER A 103 11.09 6.51 -6.45
CA SER A 103 10.32 7.40 -5.58
C SER A 103 8.82 7.08 -5.63
N ALA A 104 8.29 6.81 -6.82
CA ALA A 104 6.89 6.45 -7.01
C ALA A 104 6.55 5.11 -6.36
N GLU A 105 7.41 4.09 -6.51
CA GLU A 105 7.24 2.79 -5.88
C GLU A 105 7.19 2.88 -4.36
N LEU A 106 8.05 3.73 -3.75
CA LEU A 106 8.07 3.93 -2.31
C LEU A 106 6.85 4.70 -1.77
N SER A 107 6.18 5.47 -2.64
CA SER A 107 5.01 6.29 -2.28
C SER A 107 3.67 5.56 -2.33
N MET A 108 3.65 4.35 -2.90
CA MET A 108 2.48 3.47 -2.95
C MET A 108 2.35 2.64 -1.68
#